data_AF-A0A5J9SYY0-F1
#
_entry.id   AF-A0A5J9SYY0-F1
#
_cell.length_a   1.000
_cell.length_b   1.000
_cell.length_c   1.000
_cell.angle_alpha   90.00
_cell.angle_beta   90.00
_cell.angle_gamma   90.00
#
_symmetry.space_group_name_H-M   'P 1'
#
loop_
_entity.id
_entity.type
_entity.pdbx_description
1 polymer ?
#
loop_
_entity_poly.entity_id
_entity_poly.type
_entity_poly.pdbx_seq_one_letter_code
_entity_poly.pdbx_strand_id
1 'polypeptide(L)'
;MKSLCNSGQKWNRVEEIFHRPPARPRAGTELHRINGAIESKLAIRIDEGMKRPVIPIQAAKFATEGDMVLRQHIPVLPSWKEYKMDPSYVCDYIAKVSVSTSY
;
A
#
# COMPACT_ATOMS: atom_id res chain seq x y z
N MET A 1 25.20 -60.03 18.71
CA MET A 1 25.25 -58.57 18.46
C MET A 1 24.99 -58.33 16.99
N LYS A 2 23.78 -57.87 16.62
CA LYS A 2 23.45 -57.48 15.24
C LYS A 2 23.18 -55.97 15.25
N SER A 3 24.14 -55.20 14.77
CA SER A 3 23.96 -53.78 14.46
C SER A 3 23.39 -53.72 13.04
N LEU A 4 22.11 -53.39 12.92
CA LEU A 4 21.49 -53.06 11.64
C LEU A 4 21.38 -51.54 11.59
N CYS A 5 22.27 -50.91 10.83
CA CYS A 5 22.19 -49.51 10.47
C CYS A 5 20.85 -49.26 9.77
N ASN A 6 20.08 -48.34 10.35
CA ASN A 6 18.76 -47.94 9.90
C ASN A 6 18.79 -47.37 8.47
N SER A 7 17.92 -47.97 7.66
CA SER A 7 17.17 -47.38 6.55
C SER A 7 17.62 -46.00 6.07
N GLY A 8 18.31 -45.99 4.93
CA GLY A 8 18.44 -44.81 4.08
C GLY A 8 17.07 -44.31 3.63
N GLN A 9 16.49 -43.39 4.39
CA GLN A 9 15.46 -42.49 3.91
C GLN A 9 16.12 -41.55 2.90
N LYS A 10 16.13 -41.98 1.64
CA LYS A 10 16.51 -41.17 0.49
C LYS A 10 15.47 -40.04 0.40
N TRP A 11 15.84 -38.87 0.90
CA TRP A 11 15.08 -37.63 0.79
C TRP A 11 15.00 -37.21 -0.67
N ASN A 12 14.10 -37.83 -1.43
CA ASN A 12 13.51 -37.22 -2.60
C ASN A 12 12.26 -36.49 -2.13
N ARG A 13 12.40 -35.24 -1.72
CA ARG A 13 11.27 -34.33 -1.56
C ARG A 13 11.73 -32.99 -2.10
N VAL A 14 11.40 -32.79 -3.38
CA VAL A 14 11.28 -31.52 -4.11
C VAL A 14 12.41 -30.53 -3.86
N GLU A 15 13.26 -30.31 -4.86
CA GLU A 15 13.29 -29.00 -5.50
C GLU A 15 12.87 -27.87 -4.55
N GLU A 16 13.77 -27.48 -3.64
CA GLU A 16 13.77 -26.12 -3.12
C GLU A 16 14.18 -25.23 -4.29
N ILE A 17 13.22 -25.05 -5.18
CA ILE A 17 13.20 -24.03 -6.21
C ILE A 17 13.56 -22.75 -5.46
N PHE A 18 14.69 -22.13 -5.78
CA PHE A 18 15.00 -20.78 -5.36
C PHE A 18 13.83 -19.89 -5.80
N HIS A 19 12.80 -19.77 -4.98
CA HIS A 19 11.75 -18.81 -5.17
C HIS A 19 12.43 -17.47 -5.01
N ARG A 20 12.72 -16.82 -6.15
CA ARG A 20 13.00 -15.39 -6.17
C ARG A 20 11.86 -14.78 -5.35
N PRO A 21 12.14 -14.07 -4.23
CA PRO A 21 11.08 -13.40 -3.51
C PRO A 21 10.32 -12.55 -4.52
N PRO A 22 8.98 -12.63 -4.56
CA PRO A 22 8.20 -11.93 -5.57
C PRO A 22 8.69 -10.49 -5.60
N ALA A 23 8.93 -9.98 -6.81
CA ALA A 23 9.42 -8.62 -6.98
C ALA A 23 8.55 -7.69 -6.13
N ARG A 24 9.21 -6.86 -5.31
CA ARG A 24 8.51 -5.92 -4.42
C ARG A 24 7.43 -5.21 -5.23
N PRO A 25 6.14 -5.26 -4.83
CA PRO A 25 5.09 -4.59 -5.57
C PRO A 25 5.49 -3.13 -5.78
N ARG A 26 5.37 -2.64 -7.02
CA ARG A 26 5.64 -1.23 -7.34
C ARG A 26 4.69 -0.36 -6.51
N ALA A 27 5.09 0.84 -6.11
CA ALA A 27 4.21 1.77 -5.43
C ALA A 27 2.89 1.92 -6.23
N GLY A 28 1.75 1.68 -5.57
CA GLY A 28 0.43 1.70 -6.21
C GLY A 28 -0.04 0.39 -6.85
N THR A 29 0.75 -0.70 -6.82
CA THR A 29 0.32 -2.02 -7.36
C THR A 29 -0.92 -2.54 -6.65
N GLU A 30 -0.96 -2.43 -5.31
CA GLU A 30 -2.12 -2.87 -4.54
C GLU A 30 -3.35 -1.97 -4.80
N LEU A 31 -3.11 -0.68 -5.03
CA LEU A 31 -4.15 0.27 -5.43
C LEU A 31 -4.76 -0.07 -6.80
N HIS A 32 -3.91 -0.49 -7.74
CA HIS A 32 -4.33 -0.98 -9.06
C HIS A 32 -5.13 -2.28 -8.95
N ARG A 33 -4.78 -3.17 -8.01
CA ARG A 33 -5.55 -4.39 -7.73
C ARG A 33 -6.92 -4.08 -7.14
N ILE A 34 -7.03 -3.09 -6.25
CA ILE A 34 -8.33 -2.62 -5.73
C ILE A 34 -9.19 -2.05 -6.87
N ASN A 35 -8.61 -1.27 -7.77
CA ASN A 35 -9.28 -0.75 -8.97
C ASN A 35 -9.56 -1.80 -10.05
N GLY A 36 -8.93 -2.98 -10.00
CA GLY A 36 -9.16 -4.07 -10.95
C GLY A 36 -10.15 -5.11 -10.43
N ALA A 37 -10.18 -5.34 -9.11
CA ALA A 37 -11.15 -6.20 -8.43
C ALA A 37 -12.58 -5.61 -8.46
N ILE A 38 -12.66 -4.29 -8.60
CA ILE A 38 -13.88 -3.56 -8.90
C ILE A 38 -13.70 -3.16 -10.35
N GLU A 39 -14.46 -3.70 -11.29
CA GLU A 39 -14.28 -3.54 -12.76
C GLU A 39 -14.43 -2.08 -13.27
N SER A 40 -14.35 -1.09 -12.37
CA SER A 40 -14.44 0.34 -12.61
C SER A 40 -13.49 1.12 -11.67
N LYS A 41 -13.11 2.34 -12.07
CA LYS A 41 -12.33 3.26 -11.21
C LYS A 41 -13.12 3.52 -9.93
N LEU A 42 -12.69 2.95 -8.79
CA LEU A 42 -13.39 3.11 -7.51
C LEU A 42 -13.44 4.61 -7.14
N ALA A 43 -14.55 5.27 -7.42
CA ALA A 43 -14.73 6.68 -7.05
C ALA A 43 -14.70 6.80 -5.52
N ILE A 44 -13.97 7.79 -5.01
CA ILE A 44 -13.96 8.13 -3.59
C ILE A 44 -15.05 9.17 -3.39
N ARG A 45 -16.11 8.84 -2.65
CA ARG A 45 -17.19 9.77 -2.30
C ARG A 45 -17.05 10.10 -0.82
N ILE A 46 -16.95 11.38 -0.51
CA ILE A 46 -16.95 11.89 0.86
C ILE A 46 -18.18 12.76 0.97
N ASP A 47 -19.10 12.38 1.86
CA ASP A 47 -20.32 13.16 2.09
C ASP A 47 -19.96 14.52 2.71
N GLU A 48 -20.76 15.54 2.43
CA GLU A 48 -20.52 16.89 2.93
C GLU A 48 -20.49 16.91 4.47
N GLY A 49 -19.48 17.58 5.04
CA GLY A 49 -19.24 17.61 6.49
C GLY A 49 -18.53 16.36 7.04
N MET A 50 -18.32 15.30 6.26
CA MET A 50 -17.60 14.11 6.69
C MET A 50 -16.10 14.25 6.43
N LYS A 51 -15.28 13.79 7.39
CA LYS A 51 -13.81 13.79 7.26
C LYS A 51 -13.27 12.61 6.44
N ARG A 52 -14.06 11.56 6.24
CA ARG A 52 -13.66 10.31 5.57
C ARG A 52 -14.85 9.71 4.80
N PRO A 53 -14.60 8.91 3.75
CA PRO A 53 -15.66 8.15 3.09
C PRO A 53 -16.39 7.25 4.08
N VAL A 54 -17.71 7.13 3.92
CA VAL A 54 -18.55 6.22 4.73
C VAL A 54 -18.24 4.76 4.38
N ILE A 55 -17.95 4.49 3.10
CA ILE A 55 -17.68 3.13 2.63
C ILE A 55 -16.24 2.73 3.01
N PRO A 56 -16.03 1.64 3.76
CA PRO A 56 -14.70 1.23 4.24
C PRO A 56 -13.65 1.05 3.14
N ILE A 57 -14.03 0.45 2.00
CA ILE A 57 -13.11 0.22 0.88
C ILE A 57 -12.65 1.52 0.22
N GLN A 58 -13.53 2.53 0.15
CA GLN A 58 -13.19 3.87 -0.34
C GLN A 58 -12.27 4.59 0.65
N ALA A 59 -12.50 4.45 1.96
CA ALA A 59 -11.63 5.02 2.98
C ALA A 59 -10.22 4.41 2.96
N ALA A 60 -10.12 3.08 2.78
CA ALA A 60 -8.83 2.39 2.64
C ALA A 60 -8.09 2.85 1.38
N LYS A 61 -8.79 3.00 0.25
CA LYS A 61 -8.22 3.55 -0.99
C LYS A 61 -7.72 4.98 -0.78
N PHE A 62 -8.55 5.86 -0.22
CA PHE A 62 -8.20 7.25 0.07
C PHE A 62 -6.96 7.34 0.96
N ALA A 63 -6.88 6.55 2.03
CA ALA A 63 -5.72 6.53 2.91
C ALA A 63 -4.44 6.07 2.19
N THR A 64 -4.56 5.08 1.31
CA THR A 64 -3.42 4.56 0.55
C THR A 64 -2.95 5.56 -0.52
N GLU A 65 -3.87 6.24 -1.20
CA GLU A 65 -3.53 7.32 -2.14
C GLU A 65 -2.86 8.49 -1.42
N GLY A 66 -3.39 8.90 -0.26
CA GLY A 66 -2.78 9.92 0.59
C GLY A 66 -1.37 9.53 1.03
N ASP A 67 -1.15 8.31 1.51
CA ASP A 67 0.16 7.84 1.93
C ASP A 67 1.17 7.79 0.75
N MET A 68 0.71 7.42 -0.45
CA MET A 68 1.56 7.46 -1.64
C MET A 68 1.98 8.88 -2.02
N VAL A 69 1.04 9.83 -2.02
CA VAL A 69 1.33 11.25 -2.29
C VAL A 69 2.30 11.80 -1.25
N LEU A 70 2.10 11.46 0.03
CA LEU A 70 2.96 11.87 1.12
C LEU A 70 4.41 11.42 0.87
N ARG A 71 4.64 10.13 0.57
CA ARG A 71 5.98 9.58 0.36
C ARG A 71 6.68 10.09 -0.89
N GLN A 72 5.92 10.42 -1.94
CA GLN A 72 6.49 10.83 -3.24
C GLN A 72 6.81 12.32 -3.30
N HIS A 73 6.02 13.14 -2.62
CA HIS A 73 6.05 14.59 -2.83
C HIS A 73 6.37 15.40 -1.58
N ILE A 74 6.20 14.86 -0.37
CA ILE A 74 6.50 15.57 0.86
C ILE A 74 7.84 15.05 1.40
N PRO A 75 8.85 15.93 1.62
CA PRO A 75 10.11 15.51 2.20
C PRO A 75 9.90 15.01 3.63
N VAL A 76 10.69 14.01 4.05
CA VAL A 76 10.69 13.52 5.43
C VAL A 76 11.56 14.44 6.27
N LEU A 77 10.92 15.27 7.11
CA LEU A 77 11.60 16.22 7.98
C LEU A 77 11.91 15.60 9.35
N PRO A 78 12.99 16.02 10.03
CA PRO A 78 13.38 15.49 11.34
C PRO A 78 12.35 15.76 12.45
N SER A 79 11.55 16.81 12.33
CA SER A 79 10.63 17.26 13.37
C SER A 79 9.28 17.66 12.80
N TRP A 80 8.22 17.29 13.52
CA TRP A 80 6.84 17.65 13.15
C TRP A 80 6.63 19.18 13.10
N LYS A 81 7.39 19.94 13.91
CA LYS A 81 7.28 21.40 13.97
C LYS A 81 7.67 22.07 12.66
N GLU A 82 8.62 21.51 11.92
CA GLU A 82 9.12 22.07 10.66
C GLU A 82 8.01 22.10 9.60
N TYR A 83 7.15 21.09 9.58
CA TYR A 83 5.95 21.08 8.73
C TYR A 83 4.93 22.16 9.08
N LYS A 84 4.91 22.68 10.32
CA LYS A 84 4.03 23.79 10.70
C LYS A 84 4.64 25.16 10.45
N MET A 85 5.97 25.24 10.37
CA MET A 85 6.65 26.51 10.11
C MET A 85 6.45 26.97 8.66
N ASP A 86 6.36 26.02 7.73
CA ASP A 86 6.03 26.30 6.34
C ASP A 86 4.70 25.63 5.95
N PRO A 87 3.62 26.42 5.74
CA PRO A 87 2.33 25.88 5.34
C PRO A 87 2.35 25.26 3.93
N SER A 88 3.38 25.55 3.11
CA SER A 88 3.50 25.03 1.74
C SER A 88 3.43 23.49 1.71
N TYR A 89 4.09 22.80 2.64
CA TYR A 89 4.09 21.34 2.70
C TYR A 89 2.68 20.76 2.86
N VAL A 90 1.84 21.39 3.68
CA VAL A 90 0.48 20.94 3.92
C VAL A 90 -0.43 21.32 2.76
N CYS A 91 -0.28 22.54 2.22
CA CYS A 91 -1.03 23.01 1.06
C CYS A 91 -0.76 22.15 -0.19
N ASP A 92 0.50 21.83 -0.46
CA ASP A 92 0.91 21.01 -1.61
C ASP A 92 0.40 19.57 -1.48
N TYR A 93 0.45 19.00 -0.27
CA TYR A 93 -0.14 17.71 0.02
C TYR A 93 -1.65 17.72 -0.22
N ILE A 94 -2.37 18.68 0.37
CA ILE A 94 -3.82 18.80 0.23
C ILE A 94 -4.19 19.00 -1.24
N ALA A 95 -3.52 19.89 -1.97
CA ALA A 95 -3.79 20.15 -3.38
C ALA A 95 -3.64 18.91 -4.27
N LYS A 96 -2.75 17.99 -3.91
CA LYS A 96 -2.56 16.72 -4.63
C LYS A 96 -3.58 15.65 -4.24
N VAL A 97 -4.04 15.63 -2.99
CA VAL A 97 -5.03 14.67 -2.48
C VAL A 97 -6.47 15.10 -2.77
N SER A 98 -6.74 16.41 -2.91
CA SER A 98 -8.08 16.97 -3.12
C SER A 98 -8.63 16.80 -4.55
N VAL A 99 -7.84 16.27 -5.49
CA VAL A 99 -8.25 16.11 -6.89
C VAL A 99 -9.09 14.84 -7.07
N SER A 100 -10.39 14.92 -6.78
CA SER A 100 -11.48 14.12 -7.40
C SER A 100 -12.81 14.31 -6.66
N THR A 101 -13.30 15.55 -6.55
CA THR A 101 -14.74 15.80 -6.33
C THR A 101 -15.37 16.10 -7.67
N SER A 102 -15.70 15.07 -8.45
CA SER A 102 -16.65 15.23 -9.55
C SER A 102 -18.05 15.13 -8.94
N TYR A 103 -18.77 16.25 -8.94
CA TYR A 103 -20.22 16.28 -8.66
C TYR A 103 -20.99 15.50 -9.73
#